data_AF-A0A1M7MYM6-F1
#
_entry.id   AF-A0A1M7MYM6-F1
#
_cell.length_a   1.000
_cell.length_b   1.000
_cell.length_c   1.000
_cell.angle_alpha   90.00
_cell.angle_beta   90.00
_cell.angle_gamma   90.00
#
_symmetry.space_group_name_H-M   'P 1'
#
loop_
_entity.id
_entity.type
_entity.pdbx_description
1 polymer ?
#
loop_
_entity_poly.entity_id
_entity_poly.type
_entity_poly.pdbx_seq_one_letter_code
_entity_poly.pdbx_strand_id
1 'polypeptide(L)'
;MNRIISKIKYYSGFIVPVIIVSCIFCLDKSFEITINTIEKTDDLVGIITSLIGILLTVLTIYLSFPKSEDIKRRMKNSGHNYILLSNIAIGIIILTLSLLIWLFTSHNNWVVYLFCGGLSNTLITFYYILVLSKFS
;
A
#
# COMPACT_ATOMS: atom_id res chain seq x y z
N MET A 1 -9.18 -23.51 -3.66
CA MET A 1 -8.03 -22.57 -3.68
C MET A 1 -7.08 -22.99 -2.56
N ASN A 2 -5.81 -23.32 -2.85
CA ASN A 2 -4.86 -23.85 -1.87
C ASN A 2 -4.80 -22.96 -0.61
N ARG A 3 -4.85 -23.55 0.59
CA ARG A 3 -4.91 -22.84 1.90
C ARG A 3 -3.82 -21.76 2.02
N ILE A 4 -2.67 -21.96 1.39
CA ILE A 4 -1.52 -21.04 1.35
C ILE A 4 -1.85 -19.76 0.59
N ILE A 5 -2.43 -19.85 -0.61
CA ILE A 5 -2.80 -18.69 -1.45
C ILE A 5 -3.83 -17.81 -0.72
N SER A 6 -4.76 -18.44 -0.01
CA SER A 6 -5.76 -17.72 0.79
C SER A 6 -5.12 -16.91 1.93
N LYS A 7 -4.11 -17.47 2.62
CA LYS A 7 -3.38 -16.77 3.67
C LYS A 7 -2.53 -15.61 3.11
N ILE A 8 -1.84 -15.82 1.98
CA ILE A 8 -1.06 -14.77 1.32
C ILE A 8 -1.95 -13.58 0.95
N LYS A 9 -3.13 -13.84 0.38
CA LYS A 9 -4.11 -12.78 0.07
C LYS A 9 -4.57 -12.04 1.32
N TYR A 10 -4.84 -12.77 2.40
CA TYR A 10 -5.32 -12.19 3.65
C TYR A 10 -4.30 -11.25 4.30
N TYR A 11 -3.02 -11.62 4.31
CA TYR A 11 -1.92 -10.81 4.85
C TYR A 11 -1.19 -9.98 3.76
N SER A 12 -1.83 -9.77 2.61
CA SER A 12 -1.22 -9.08 1.47
C SER A 12 -0.73 -7.68 1.79
N GLY A 13 -1.39 -6.98 2.72
CA GLY A 13 -1.00 -5.64 3.15
C GLY A 13 0.42 -5.57 3.71
N PHE A 14 0.97 -6.66 4.25
CA PHE A 14 2.36 -6.73 4.73
C PHE A 14 3.24 -7.57 3.81
N ILE A 15 2.75 -8.72 3.34
CA ILE A 15 3.57 -9.67 2.57
C ILE A 15 3.99 -9.08 1.22
N VAL A 16 3.05 -8.44 0.50
CA VAL A 16 3.31 -7.90 -0.84
C VAL A 16 4.33 -6.76 -0.82
N PRO A 17 4.19 -5.71 0.02
CA PRO A 17 5.20 -4.64 0.05
C PRO A 17 6.58 -5.16 0.48
N VAL A 18 6.66 -6.10 1.42
CA VAL A 18 7.95 -6.70 1.84
C VAL A 18 8.62 -7.43 0.67
N ILE A 19 7.86 -8.22 -0.10
CA ILE A 19 8.40 -8.90 -1.28
C ILE A 19 8.89 -7.87 -2.31
N ILE A 20 8.11 -6.83 -2.59
CA ILE A 20 8.48 -5.81 -3.58
C ILE A 20 9.72 -5.03 -3.16
N VAL A 21 9.78 -4.58 -1.90
CA VAL A 21 10.95 -3.91 -1.33
C VAL A 21 12.19 -4.80 -1.43
N SER A 22 12.06 -6.07 -1.04
CA SER A 22 13.18 -7.02 -1.09
C SER A 22 13.66 -7.29 -2.52
N CYS A 23 12.73 -7.45 -3.46
CA CYS A 23 13.05 -7.64 -4.87
C CYS A 23 13.80 -6.43 -5.45
N ILE A 24 13.29 -5.21 -5.21
CA ILE A 24 13.92 -4.00 -5.73
C ILE A 24 15.28 -3.78 -5.08
N PHE A 25 15.42 -4.02 -3.77
CA PHE A 25 16.71 -3.95 -3.07
C PHE A 25 17.75 -4.91 -3.68
N CYS A 26 17.37 -6.15 -3.96
CA CYS A 26 18.26 -7.13 -4.59
C CYS A 26 18.65 -6.73 -6.03
N LEU A 27 17.69 -6.22 -6.81
CA LEU A 27 17.95 -5.75 -8.17
C LEU A 27 18.87 -4.52 -8.16
N ASP A 28 18.64 -3.58 -7.24
CA ASP A 28 19.43 -2.37 -7.13
C ASP A 28 20.89 -2.67 -6.75
N LYS A 29 21.13 -3.64 -5.87
CA LYS A 29 22.50 -4.12 -5.60
C LYS A 29 23.22 -4.70 -6.82
N SER A 30 22.47 -5.21 -7.80
CA SER A 30 23.03 -5.91 -8.96
C SER A 30 23.16 -4.99 -10.18
N PHE A 31 22.29 -3.99 -10.31
CA PHE A 31 22.14 -3.18 -11.51
C PHE A 31 22.16 -1.66 -11.26
N GLU A 32 22.30 -1.21 -10.01
CA GLU A 32 22.44 0.21 -9.64
C GLU A 32 21.28 1.11 -10.14
N ILE A 33 20.07 0.56 -10.16
CA ILE A 33 18.87 1.15 -10.78
C ILE A 33 18.50 2.51 -10.17
N THR A 34 18.74 2.70 -8.87
CA THR A 34 18.35 3.90 -8.13
C THR A 34 19.37 5.05 -8.19
N ILE A 35 20.58 4.84 -8.72
CA ILE A 35 21.60 5.90 -8.79
C ILE A 35 21.11 7.13 -9.57
N ASN A 36 20.35 6.92 -10.66
CA ASN A 36 19.81 8.00 -11.49
C ASN A 36 18.51 8.62 -10.95
N THR A 37 17.99 8.15 -9.81
CA THR A 37 16.71 8.64 -9.25
C THR A 37 16.88 9.78 -8.25
N ILE A 38 18.12 10.08 -7.84
CA ILE A 38 18.44 11.14 -6.86
C ILE A 38 17.88 12.50 -7.31
N GLU A 39 18.01 12.85 -8.59
CA GLU A 39 17.52 14.13 -9.14
C GLU A 39 15.99 14.23 -9.20
N LYS A 40 15.26 13.11 -9.08
CA LYS A 40 13.79 13.05 -9.17
C LYS A 40 13.11 12.82 -7.83
N THR A 41 13.86 12.91 -6.73
CA THR A 41 13.37 12.57 -5.40
C THR A 41 12.29 13.56 -4.92
N ASP A 42 12.38 14.83 -5.31
CA ASP A 42 11.40 15.86 -4.92
C ASP A 42 10.03 15.63 -5.60
N ASP A 43 10.04 15.31 -6.89
CA ASP A 43 8.82 14.91 -7.62
C ASP A 43 8.21 13.65 -7.00
N LEU A 44 9.06 12.68 -6.62
CA LEU A 44 8.62 11.45 -5.96
C LEU A 44 7.93 11.73 -4.62
N VAL A 45 8.41 12.69 -3.84
CA VAL A 45 7.81 13.12 -2.57
C VAL A 45 6.44 13.76 -2.80
N GLY A 46 6.29 14.57 -3.85
CA GLY A 46 4.99 15.08 -4.29
C GLY A 46 3.98 13.97 -4.61
N ILE A 47 4.44 12.89 -5.26
CA ILE A 47 3.61 11.71 -5.54
C ILE A 47 3.29 10.96 -4.23
N ILE A 48 4.26 10.73 -3.35
CA ILE A 48 4.06 10.02 -2.08
C ILE A 48 2.99 10.73 -1.23
N THR A 49 3.10 12.05 -1.07
CA THR A 49 2.13 12.85 -0.31
C THR A 49 0.73 12.77 -0.91
N SER A 50 0.61 12.82 -2.25
CA SER A 50 -0.66 12.64 -2.96
C SER A 50 -1.27 11.26 -2.71
N LEU A 51 -0.47 10.19 -2.76
CA LEU A 51 -0.95 8.82 -2.52
C LEU A 51 -1.43 8.61 -1.08
N ILE A 52 -0.73 9.20 -0.09
CA ILE A 52 -1.19 9.19 1.31
C ILE A 52 -2.56 9.87 1.42
N GLY A 53 -2.72 11.04 0.79
CA GLY A 53 -3.99 11.75 0.72
C GLY A 53 -5.11 10.87 0.15
N ILE A 54 -4.86 10.23 -0.99
CA ILE A 54 -5.82 9.30 -1.62
C ILE A 54 -6.21 8.16 -0.68
N LEU A 55 -5.25 7.51 -0.01
CA LEU A 55 -5.53 6.42 0.93
C LEU A 55 -6.35 6.90 2.14
N LEU A 56 -6.07 8.10 2.67
CA LEU A 56 -6.87 8.71 3.73
C LEU A 56 -8.29 9.04 3.28
N THR A 57 -8.46 9.56 2.06
CA THR A 57 -9.78 9.81 1.48
C THR A 57 -10.56 8.51 1.32
N VAL A 58 -9.94 7.47 0.78
CA VAL A 58 -10.55 6.13 0.68
C VAL A 58 -10.98 5.62 2.05
N LEU A 59 -10.10 5.71 3.06
CA LEU A 59 -10.41 5.30 4.42
C LEU A 59 -11.61 6.05 4.98
N THR A 60 -11.65 7.37 4.77
CA THR A 60 -12.71 8.26 5.26
C THR A 60 -14.05 7.92 4.61
N ILE A 61 -14.07 7.75 3.29
CA ILE A 61 -15.26 7.31 2.54
C ILE A 61 -15.74 5.97 3.10
N TYR A 62 -14.84 5.00 3.22
CA TYR A 62 -15.13 3.68 3.73
C TYR A 62 -15.72 3.71 5.16
N LEU A 63 -15.19 4.55 6.04
CA LEU A 63 -15.67 4.69 7.42
C LEU A 63 -17.01 5.43 7.51
N SER A 64 -17.29 6.34 6.57
CA SER A 64 -18.53 7.13 6.51
C SER A 64 -19.74 6.33 6.05
N PHE A 65 -19.56 5.17 5.40
CA PHE A 65 -20.69 4.34 4.97
C PHE A 65 -21.49 3.81 6.18
N PRO A 66 -22.83 4.03 6.23
CA PRO A 66 -23.67 3.50 7.30
C PRO A 66 -23.65 1.96 7.26
N LYS A 67 -23.04 1.36 8.27
CA LYS A 67 -22.94 -0.10 8.38
C LYS A 67 -24.24 -0.64 8.97
N SER A 68 -25.21 -0.99 8.14
CA SER A 68 -26.30 -1.85 8.61
C SER A 68 -25.71 -3.15 9.18
N GLU A 69 -26.32 -3.72 10.21
CA GLU A 69 -25.88 -4.97 10.87
C GLU A 69 -25.58 -6.08 9.83
N ASP A 70 -26.39 -6.17 8.76
CA ASP A 70 -26.22 -7.14 7.68
C ASP A 70 -25.01 -6.87 6.78
N ILE A 71 -24.74 -5.61 6.42
CA ILE A 71 -23.56 -5.23 5.64
C ILE A 71 -22.30 -5.47 6.46
N LYS A 72 -22.31 -5.10 7.74
CA LYS A 72 -21.21 -5.33 8.68
C LYS A 72 -20.91 -6.83 8.82
N ARG A 73 -21.95 -7.68 8.87
CA ARG A 73 -21.83 -9.14 8.95
C ARG A 73 -21.32 -9.76 7.64
N ARG A 74 -21.85 -9.34 6.48
CA ARG A 74 -21.36 -9.80 5.16
C ARG A 74 -19.90 -9.41 4.90
N MET A 75 -19.52 -8.18 5.25
CA MET A 75 -18.15 -7.69 5.10
C MET A 75 -17.15 -8.36 6.04
N LYS A 76 -17.58 -8.72 7.26
CA LYS A 76 -16.76 -9.49 8.21
C LYS A 76 -16.56 -10.94 7.72
N ASN A 77 -17.58 -11.54 7.12
CA ASN A 77 -17.56 -12.93 6.67
C ASN A 77 -16.74 -13.16 5.39
N SER A 78 -16.58 -12.15 4.52
CA SER A 78 -15.86 -12.29 3.24
C SER A 78 -14.34 -12.13 3.36
N GLY A 79 -13.83 -11.62 4.48
CA GLY A 79 -12.39 -11.34 4.68
C GLY A 79 -11.81 -10.20 3.83
N HIS A 80 -12.48 -9.82 2.74
CA HIS A 80 -12.09 -8.72 1.85
C HIS A 80 -12.00 -7.38 2.57
N ASN A 81 -12.84 -7.19 3.58
CA ASN A 81 -12.81 -5.98 4.38
C ASN A 81 -11.51 -5.81 5.17
N TYR A 82 -11.04 -6.90 5.77
CA TYR A 82 -9.77 -6.91 6.47
C TYR A 82 -8.62 -6.64 5.49
N ILE A 83 -8.67 -7.25 4.30
CA ILE A 83 -7.64 -7.04 3.27
C ILE A 83 -7.59 -5.58 2.85
N LEU A 84 -8.73 -4.95 2.57
CA LEU A 84 -8.81 -3.54 2.20
C LEU A 84 -8.23 -2.65 3.31
N LEU A 85 -8.75 -2.75 4.54
CA LEU A 85 -8.32 -1.91 5.66
C LEU A 85 -6.85 -2.13 6.01
N SER A 86 -6.37 -3.36 5.96
CA SER A 86 -4.95 -3.68 6.19
C SER A 86 -4.06 -3.07 5.12
N ASN A 87 -4.44 -3.13 3.85
CA ASN A 87 -3.67 -2.51 2.76
C ASN A 87 -3.65 -0.99 2.87
N ILE A 88 -4.79 -0.35 3.17
CA ILE A 88 -4.88 1.10 3.42
C ILE A 88 -3.94 1.50 4.56
N ALA A 89 -4.08 0.85 5.72
CA ALA A 89 -3.33 1.21 6.92
C ALA A 89 -1.83 1.02 6.72
N ILE A 90 -1.41 -0.15 6.21
CA ILE A 90 0.01 -0.42 5.97
C ILE A 90 0.56 0.46 4.83
N GLY A 91 -0.24 0.74 3.81
CA GLY A 91 0.14 1.65 2.73
C GLY A 91 0.44 3.05 3.25
N ILE A 92 -0.43 3.61 4.10
CA ILE A 92 -0.20 4.89 4.77
C ILE A 92 1.09 4.82 5.60
N ILE A 93 1.26 3.80 6.44
CA ILE A 93 2.45 3.65 7.30
C ILE A 93 3.74 3.62 6.46
N ILE A 94 3.79 2.81 5.41
CA ILE A 94 4.97 2.67 4.55
C ILE A 94 5.28 3.97 3.81
N LEU A 95 4.26 4.62 3.23
CA LEU A 95 4.45 5.88 2.51
C LEU A 95 4.85 7.02 3.46
N THR A 96 4.27 7.08 4.66
CA THR A 96 4.70 8.04 5.70
C THR A 96 6.13 7.76 6.13
N LEU A 97 6.53 6.50 6.33
CA LEU A 97 7.91 6.15 6.64
C LEU A 97 8.87 6.59 5.51
N SER A 98 8.45 6.44 4.25
CA SER A 98 9.19 6.95 3.09
C SER A 98 9.41 8.46 3.17
N LEU A 99 8.39 9.24 3.56
CA LEU A 99 8.52 10.69 3.76
C LEU A 99 9.45 11.02 4.93
N LEU A 100 9.36 10.29 6.04
CA LEU A 100 10.23 10.53 7.20
C LEU A 100 11.70 10.24 6.86
N ILE A 101 11.98 9.17 6.10
CA ILE A 101 13.33 8.87 5.64
C ILE A 101 13.84 9.99 4.73
N TRP A 102 13.04 10.46 3.78
CA TRP A 102 13.42 11.59 2.93
C TRP A 102 13.68 12.87 3.75
N LEU A 103 12.83 13.18 4.74
CA LEU A 103 12.92 14.41 5.52
C LEU A 103 14.13 14.45 6.46
N PHE A 104 14.49 13.31 7.05
CA PHE A 104 15.50 13.25 8.11
C PHE A 104 16.82 12.59 7.69
N THR A 105 16.92 12.00 6.50
CA THR A 105 18.12 11.26 6.07
C THR A 105 18.48 11.55 4.61
N SER A 106 19.74 11.30 4.24
CA SER A 106 20.22 11.43 2.85
C SER A 106 20.08 10.13 2.04
N HIS A 107 19.33 9.14 2.53
CA HIS A 107 19.24 7.82 1.93
C HIS A 107 18.10 7.70 0.89
N ASN A 108 18.27 8.37 -0.25
CA ASN A 108 17.23 8.44 -1.29
C ASN A 108 16.81 7.07 -1.85
N ASN A 109 17.72 6.08 -1.88
CA ASN A 109 17.38 4.73 -2.36
C ASN A 109 16.28 4.08 -1.50
N TRP A 110 16.32 4.28 -0.19
CA TRP A 110 15.30 3.75 0.73
C TRP A 110 13.93 4.40 0.51
N VAL A 111 13.91 5.67 0.13
CA VAL A 111 12.67 6.39 -0.25
C VAL A 111 12.04 5.70 -1.47
N VAL A 112 12.84 5.35 -2.48
CA VAL A 112 12.34 4.64 -3.68
C VAL A 112 11.82 3.24 -3.33
N TYR A 113 12.55 2.48 -2.51
CA TYR A 113 12.11 1.13 -2.15
C TYR A 113 10.78 1.14 -1.39
N LEU A 114 10.67 2.01 -0.37
CA LEU A 114 9.44 2.14 0.42
C LEU A 114 8.30 2.70 -0.42
N PHE A 115 8.56 3.64 -1.33
CA PHE A 115 7.57 4.12 -2.28
C PHE A 115 6.98 2.96 -3.11
N CYS A 116 7.81 2.10 -3.70
CA CYS A 116 7.32 0.96 -4.48
C CYS A 116 6.51 -0.04 -3.63
N GLY A 117 6.94 -0.27 -2.38
CA GLY A 117 6.17 -1.04 -1.41
C GLY A 117 4.80 -0.41 -1.15
N GLY A 118 4.76 0.88 -0.80
CA GLY A 118 3.52 1.62 -0.54
C GLY A 118 2.60 1.72 -1.76
N LEU A 119 3.16 1.89 -2.95
CA LEU A 119 2.42 1.90 -4.22
C LEU A 119 1.68 0.58 -4.44
N SER A 120 2.28 -0.55 -4.08
CA SER A 120 1.63 -1.86 -4.18
C SER A 120 0.38 -1.96 -3.29
N ASN A 121 0.46 -1.45 -2.06
CA ASN A 121 -0.68 -1.37 -1.15
C ASN A 121 -1.78 -0.46 -1.70
N THR A 122 -1.41 0.65 -2.34
CA THR A 122 -2.36 1.53 -3.01
C THR A 122 -3.07 0.84 -4.16
N LEU A 123 -2.34 0.11 -5.02
CA LEU A 123 -2.93 -0.64 -6.13
C LEU A 123 -3.88 -1.75 -5.65
N ILE A 124 -3.50 -2.48 -4.60
CA ILE A 124 -4.36 -3.50 -3.99
C ILE A 124 -5.61 -2.86 -3.39
N THR A 125 -5.46 -1.73 -2.70
CA THR A 125 -6.58 -0.95 -2.17
C THR A 125 -7.56 -0.58 -3.27
N PHE A 126 -7.07 -0.02 -4.38
CA PHE A 126 -7.89 0.36 -5.53
C PHE A 126 -8.63 -0.85 -6.12
N TYR A 127 -7.94 -1.98 -6.29
CA TYR A 127 -8.56 -3.23 -6.74
C TYR A 127 -9.73 -3.65 -5.82
N TYR A 128 -9.54 -3.64 -4.50
CA TYR A 128 -10.59 -4.06 -3.58
C TYR A 128 -11.76 -3.08 -3.50
N ILE A 129 -11.54 -1.77 -3.67
CA ILE A 129 -12.62 -0.80 -3.83
C ILE A 129 -13.47 -1.13 -5.06
N LEU A 130 -12.83 -1.38 -6.21
CA LEU A 130 -13.56 -1.74 -7.44
C LEU A 130 -14.36 -3.03 -7.27
N VAL A 131 -13.79 -4.01 -6.56
CA VAL A 131 -14.50 -5.26 -6.24
C VAL A 131 -15.71 -4.97 -5.34
N LEU A 132 -15.54 -4.21 -4.26
CA LEU A 132 -16.64 -3.83 -3.35
C LEU A 132 -17.74 -3.05 -4.06
N SER A 133 -17.37 -2.13 -4.97
CA SER A 133 -18.33 -1.34 -5.76
C SER A 133 -19.19 -2.19 -6.67
N LYS A 134 -18.75 -3.38 -7.09
CA LYS A 134 -19.58 -4.31 -7.90
C LYS A 134 -20.60 -5.09 -7.06
N PHE A 135 -20.43 -5.12 -5.75
CA PHE A 135 -21.31 -5.83 -4.82
C PHE A 135 -22.19 -4.91 -3.97
N SER A 136 -22.01 -3.58 -4.10
CA SER A 136 -22.90 -2.54 -3.57
C SER A 136 -24.00 -2.21 -4.57
#